data_AF-A0A960XW29-F1
#
_entry.id   AF-A0A960XW29-F1
#
_cell.length_a   1.000
_cell.length_b   1.000
_cell.length_c   1.000
_cell.angle_alpha   90.00
_cell.angle_beta   90.00
_cell.angle_gamma   90.00
#
_symmetry.space_group_name_H-M   'P 1'
#
loop_
_entity.id
_entity.type
_entity.pdbx_description
1 polymer ?
#
loop_
_entity_poly.entity_id
_entity_poly.type
_entity_poly.pdbx_seq_one_letter_code
_entity_poly.pdbx_strand_id
1 'polypeptide(L)'
;MNQALLSQCLSTERPQRTLAKEASFAGIGLHTGKCVRMRFCPQPEGSGIFFRRTDLPGQPVIPASIEYVQATERRSVIGIGEAQVHTIEHVLAAIRAHDIDNLCIELSDAEPPVANGSAEAFVKMIEEAGVVEQDASIRIVDLKSPVAWSNDTIFLVALPYPGFKISYTLHYPQSSAIRSQYCSLEIDADSFRKEIAPCRTFSLYEEVSMLIDHGLIRGGSLDNSVVIKDDTIFSKESLRFPDEMARHKILDLVGDLSLVGFSFRAHIIAVRSGHTSNVAFAKKFYQHITEASL
;
A
#
# COMPACT_ATOMS: atom_id res chain seq x y z
N MET A 1 15.64 -8.76 -13.19
CA MET A 1 16.61 -9.49 -12.33
C MET A 1 15.96 -10.44 -11.32
N ASN A 2 14.71 -10.26 -10.89
CA ASN A 2 14.09 -11.08 -9.80
C ASN A 2 13.64 -12.51 -10.14
N GLN A 3 13.34 -12.87 -11.40
CA GLN A 3 12.72 -14.18 -11.69
C GLN A 3 13.66 -15.39 -11.57
N ALA A 4 14.97 -15.21 -11.81
CA ALA A 4 15.95 -16.29 -11.72
C ALA A 4 16.14 -16.78 -10.27
N LEU A 5 16.12 -15.85 -9.32
CA LEU A 5 16.26 -16.15 -7.89
C LEU A 5 15.04 -16.89 -7.33
N LEU A 6 13.84 -16.72 -7.87
CA LEU A 6 12.62 -17.36 -7.33
C LEU A 6 12.39 -18.81 -7.78
N SER A 7 13.37 -19.43 -8.44
CA SER A 7 13.23 -20.73 -9.11
C SER A 7 13.23 -21.96 -8.18
N GLN A 8 13.58 -21.79 -6.90
CA GLN A 8 13.66 -22.90 -5.94
C GLN A 8 12.49 -22.93 -4.93
N CYS A 9 11.57 -21.96 -4.98
CA CYS A 9 10.34 -21.97 -4.18
C CYS A 9 9.24 -22.80 -4.85
N LEU A 10 8.51 -23.59 -4.06
CA LEU A 10 7.21 -24.12 -4.52
C LEU A 10 6.39 -22.88 -4.89
N SER A 11 6.03 -22.80 -6.17
CA SER A 11 5.33 -21.66 -6.71
C SER A 11 4.25 -22.15 -7.65
N THR A 12 3.10 -21.49 -7.57
CA THR A 12 2.06 -21.62 -8.59
C THR A 12 2.25 -20.49 -9.59
N GLU A 13 1.98 -20.77 -10.86
CA GLU A 13 2.02 -19.77 -11.91
C GLU A 13 0.60 -19.32 -12.25
N ARG A 14 0.45 -18.05 -12.60
CA ARG A 14 -0.74 -17.50 -13.23
C ARG A 14 -0.33 -16.59 -14.39
N PRO A 15 -1.20 -16.35 -15.38
CA PRO A 15 -0.99 -15.28 -16.35
C PRO A 15 -0.72 -13.94 -15.65
N GLN A 16 0.19 -13.15 -16.21
CA GLN A 16 0.40 -11.76 -15.80
C GLN A 16 -0.85 -10.95 -16.08
N ARG A 17 -1.05 -9.85 -15.35
CA ARG A 17 -2.20 -8.97 -15.50
C ARG A 17 -1.80 -7.52 -15.69
N THR A 18 -2.58 -6.83 -16.51
CA THR A 18 -2.56 -5.39 -16.69
C THR A 18 -4.00 -4.86 -16.82
N LEU A 19 -4.18 -3.57 -17.09
CA LEU A 19 -5.49 -2.99 -17.34
C LEU A 19 -5.86 -3.05 -18.83
N ALA A 20 -7.15 -3.17 -19.16
CA ALA A 20 -7.62 -3.22 -20.54
C ALA A 20 -7.49 -1.87 -21.27
N LYS A 21 -7.56 -0.77 -20.51
CA LYS A 21 -7.46 0.61 -21.00
C LYS A 21 -6.88 1.50 -19.91
N GLU A 22 -6.49 2.72 -20.30
CA GLU A 22 -6.04 3.72 -19.35
C GLU A 22 -7.18 4.20 -18.44
N ALA A 23 -6.83 4.55 -17.20
CA ALA A 23 -7.71 5.22 -16.26
C ALA A 23 -7.03 6.43 -15.64
N SER A 24 -7.78 7.49 -15.32
CA SER A 24 -7.21 8.70 -14.73
C SER A 24 -8.07 9.24 -13.61
N PHE A 25 -7.41 9.89 -12.65
CA PHE A 25 -8.06 10.57 -11.54
C PHE A 25 -7.26 11.81 -11.17
N ALA A 26 -7.95 12.91 -10.87
CA ALA A 26 -7.33 14.16 -10.46
C ALA A 26 -7.86 14.57 -9.10
N GLY A 27 -6.99 15.12 -8.26
CA GLY A 27 -7.32 15.55 -6.91
C GLY A 27 -6.17 16.32 -6.29
N ILE A 28 -6.13 16.35 -4.97
CA ILE A 28 -5.05 16.99 -4.21
C ILE A 28 -4.22 15.94 -3.47
N GLY A 29 -2.91 16.13 -3.34
CA GLY A 29 -2.08 15.32 -2.45
C GLY A 29 -2.38 15.62 -0.98
N LEU A 30 -2.28 14.60 -0.10
CA LEU A 30 -2.56 14.74 1.33
C LEU A 30 -1.57 15.70 2.00
N HIS A 31 -0.27 15.46 1.83
CA HIS A 31 0.77 16.21 2.51
C HIS A 31 1.20 17.46 1.77
N THR A 32 1.30 17.39 0.44
CA THR A 32 1.71 18.49 -0.42
C THR A 32 0.62 19.54 -0.56
N GLY A 33 -0.66 19.14 -0.50
CA GLY A 33 -1.82 19.99 -0.77
C GLY A 33 -1.92 20.45 -2.23
N LYS A 34 -1.09 19.92 -3.13
CA LYS A 34 -1.04 20.32 -4.52
C LYS A 34 -2.02 19.53 -5.37
N CYS A 35 -2.54 20.16 -6.42
CA CYS A 35 -3.30 19.47 -7.45
C CYS A 35 -2.40 18.49 -8.21
N VAL A 36 -2.87 17.26 -8.35
CA VAL A 36 -2.17 16.19 -9.06
C VAL A 36 -3.17 15.45 -9.95
N ARG A 37 -2.74 15.15 -11.16
CA ARG A 37 -3.39 14.18 -12.04
C ARG A 37 -2.59 12.90 -12.02
N MET A 38 -3.27 11.80 -11.70
CA MET A 38 -2.74 10.45 -11.77
C MET A 38 -3.34 9.71 -12.96
N ARG A 39 -2.53 8.92 -13.68
CA ARG A 39 -2.99 8.02 -14.75
C ARG A 39 -2.41 6.62 -14.56
N PHE A 40 -3.26 5.61 -14.66
CA PHE A 40 -2.88 4.22 -14.79
C PHE A 40 -2.78 3.88 -16.28
N CYS A 41 -1.58 3.53 -16.71
CA CYS A 41 -1.26 3.16 -18.09
C CYS A 41 -0.91 1.67 -18.14
N PRO A 42 -1.70 0.82 -18.83
CA PRO A 42 -1.35 -0.58 -19.05
C PRO A 42 0.06 -0.73 -19.61
N GLN A 43 0.76 -1.80 -19.26
CA GLN A 43 2.14 -2.05 -19.73
C GLN A 43 2.30 -3.46 -20.31
N PRO A 44 3.25 -3.65 -21.24
CA PRO A 44 3.62 -4.98 -21.73
C PRO A 44 4.10 -5.91 -20.61
N GLU A 45 4.11 -7.20 -20.92
CA GLU A 45 4.60 -8.26 -20.05
C GLU A 45 6.01 -7.99 -19.52
N GLY A 46 6.24 -8.30 -18.25
CA GLY A 46 7.54 -8.15 -17.60
C GLY A 46 7.94 -6.71 -17.26
N SER A 47 7.07 -5.73 -17.48
CA SER A 47 7.33 -4.32 -17.17
C SER A 47 7.34 -4.04 -15.67
N GLY A 48 6.55 -4.78 -14.88
CA GLY A 48 6.38 -4.53 -13.46
C GLY A 48 5.53 -3.29 -13.16
N ILE A 49 5.50 -2.91 -11.88
CA ILE A 49 4.82 -1.70 -11.39
C ILE A 49 5.84 -0.60 -11.18
N PHE A 50 5.60 0.57 -11.76
CA PHE A 50 6.48 1.73 -11.61
C PHE A 50 5.71 3.05 -11.69
N PHE A 51 6.28 4.07 -11.07
CA PHE A 51 5.78 5.43 -11.14
C PHE A 51 6.57 6.26 -12.16
N ARG A 52 5.91 7.21 -12.81
CA ARG A 52 6.53 8.18 -13.72
C ARG A 52 6.15 9.59 -13.32
N ARG A 53 7.14 10.45 -13.04
CA ARG A 53 6.94 11.87 -12.73
C ARG A 53 6.89 12.70 -14.00
N THR A 54 5.69 12.87 -14.56
CA THR A 54 5.47 13.55 -15.85
C THR A 54 5.73 15.06 -15.80
N ASP A 55 5.76 15.64 -14.62
CA ASP A 55 6.03 17.05 -14.36
C ASP A 55 7.53 17.40 -14.37
N LEU A 56 8.42 16.41 -14.27
CA LEU A 56 9.86 16.63 -14.25
C LEU A 56 10.49 16.44 -15.64
N PRO A 57 11.56 17.19 -15.99
CA PRO A 57 12.33 16.97 -17.20
C PRO A 57 12.81 15.52 -17.32
N GLY A 58 12.68 14.93 -18.50
CA GLY A 58 13.05 13.53 -18.76
C GLY A 58 12.08 12.49 -18.18
N GLN A 59 11.02 12.92 -17.48
CA GLN A 59 9.95 12.07 -16.94
C GLN A 59 10.48 10.82 -16.22
N PRO A 60 11.27 10.99 -15.14
CA PRO A 60 11.96 9.90 -14.49
C PRO A 60 10.97 8.82 -14.02
N VAL A 61 11.42 7.58 -14.17
CA VAL A 61 10.68 6.37 -13.80
C VAL A 61 11.29 5.77 -12.54
N ILE A 62 10.45 5.46 -11.55
CA ILE A 62 10.85 4.88 -10.27
C ILE A 62 10.09 3.56 -10.08
N PRO A 63 10.76 2.40 -10.11
CA PRO A 63 10.11 1.12 -9.84
C PRO A 63 9.50 1.07 -8.44
N ALA A 64 8.32 0.46 -8.30
CA ALA A 64 7.70 0.21 -7.00
C ALA A 64 8.40 -1.00 -6.33
N SER A 65 9.61 -0.77 -5.83
CA SER A 65 10.46 -1.78 -5.21
C SER A 65 11.09 -1.26 -3.93
N ILE A 66 11.33 -2.17 -3.00
CA ILE A 66 11.93 -1.94 -1.69
C ILE A 66 13.32 -1.29 -1.78
N GLU A 67 14.02 -1.51 -2.89
CA GLU A 67 15.34 -0.93 -3.18
C GLU A 67 15.30 0.59 -3.33
N TYR A 68 14.15 1.13 -3.77
CA TYR A 68 13.97 2.55 -4.03
C TYR A 68 13.31 3.29 -2.87
N VAL A 69 13.04 2.63 -1.74
CA VAL A 69 12.44 3.28 -0.57
C VAL A 69 13.45 4.22 0.09
N GLN A 70 13.07 5.50 0.20
CA GLN A 70 13.91 6.57 0.75
C GLN A 70 13.45 7.06 2.13
N ALA A 71 12.15 7.04 2.41
CA ALA A 71 11.61 7.48 3.70
C ALA A 71 10.32 6.72 4.06
N THR A 72 10.05 6.61 5.35
CA THR A 72 8.90 5.87 5.89
C THR A 72 8.19 6.57 7.07
N GLU A 73 8.60 7.79 7.41
CA GLU A 73 7.93 8.54 8.48
C GLU A 73 6.55 8.99 8.00
N ARG A 74 5.50 8.43 8.62
CA ARG A 74 4.08 8.75 8.37
C ARG A 74 3.52 8.40 6.98
N ARG A 75 4.35 8.02 6.02
CA ARG A 75 3.99 7.60 4.65
C ARG A 75 5.13 6.79 4.03
N SER A 76 4.88 6.05 2.95
CA SER A 76 5.94 5.41 2.18
C SER A 76 6.41 6.30 1.01
N VAL A 77 7.74 6.49 0.90
CA VAL A 77 8.36 7.31 -0.16
C VAL A 77 9.39 6.49 -0.92
N ILE A 78 9.28 6.49 -2.25
CA ILE A 78 10.27 5.92 -3.17
C ILE A 78 10.94 7.01 -4.01
N GLY A 79 12.18 6.80 -4.46
CA GLY A 79 12.86 7.78 -5.30
C GLY A 79 14.16 7.31 -5.97
N ILE A 80 14.55 8.03 -7.02
CA ILE A 80 15.83 7.90 -7.74
C ILE A 80 16.39 9.30 -7.99
N GLY A 81 17.61 9.56 -7.50
CA GLY A 81 18.18 10.90 -7.53
C GLY A 81 17.28 11.88 -6.78
N GLU A 82 16.92 12.98 -7.44
CA GLU A 82 16.02 14.01 -6.88
C GLU A 82 14.53 13.71 -7.11
N ALA A 83 14.20 12.72 -7.96
CA ALA A 83 12.81 12.36 -8.23
C ALA A 83 12.27 11.46 -7.12
N GLN A 84 11.18 11.90 -6.48
CA GLN A 84 10.51 11.17 -5.41
C GLN A 84 9.01 11.00 -5.70
N VAL A 85 8.43 9.92 -5.17
CA VAL A 85 6.99 9.72 -5.08
C VAL A 85 6.63 9.34 -3.65
N HIS A 86 5.67 10.07 -3.09
CA HIS A 86 5.25 10.02 -1.71
C HIS A 86 3.89 9.34 -1.60
N THR A 87 3.55 8.77 -0.44
CA THR A 87 2.19 8.32 -0.11
C THR A 87 1.64 7.34 -1.15
N ILE A 88 2.47 6.34 -1.48
CA ILE A 88 2.20 5.34 -2.53
C ILE A 88 1.32 4.18 -2.04
N GLU A 89 1.21 4.02 -0.72
CA GLU A 89 0.60 2.88 -0.04
C GLU A 89 -0.82 2.58 -0.51
N HIS A 90 -1.72 3.56 -0.62
CA HIS A 90 -3.11 3.29 -1.00
C HIS A 90 -3.26 2.86 -2.46
N VAL A 91 -2.49 3.49 -3.35
CA VAL A 91 -2.46 3.16 -4.78
C VAL A 91 -1.94 1.74 -4.96
N LEU A 92 -0.80 1.44 -4.32
CA LEU A 92 -0.19 0.13 -4.39
C LEU A 92 -1.05 -0.97 -3.74
N ALA A 93 -1.79 -0.64 -2.67
CA ALA A 93 -2.71 -1.58 -2.05
C ALA A 93 -3.82 -2.02 -3.01
N ALA A 94 -4.43 -1.06 -3.71
CA ALA A 94 -5.46 -1.35 -4.71
C ALA A 94 -4.92 -2.19 -5.87
N ILE A 95 -3.73 -1.86 -6.37
CA ILE A 95 -3.03 -2.61 -7.44
C ILE A 95 -2.74 -4.05 -6.99
N ARG A 96 -2.18 -4.21 -5.79
CA ARG A 96 -1.81 -5.52 -5.23
C ARG A 96 -3.04 -6.41 -5.03
N ALA A 97 -4.14 -5.86 -4.51
CA ALA A 97 -5.37 -6.60 -4.28
C ALA A 97 -6.02 -7.13 -5.58
N HIS A 98 -5.77 -6.47 -6.71
CA HIS A 98 -6.27 -6.88 -8.03
C HIS A 98 -5.27 -7.71 -8.83
N ASP A 99 -4.14 -8.10 -8.22
CA ASP A 99 -3.08 -8.89 -8.84
C ASP A 99 -2.55 -8.26 -10.15
N ILE A 100 -2.53 -6.93 -10.26
CA ILE A 100 -1.96 -6.24 -11.43
C ILE A 100 -0.43 -6.30 -11.33
N ASP A 101 0.21 -6.78 -12.40
CA ASP A 101 1.67 -6.99 -12.44
C ASP A 101 2.39 -5.92 -13.27
N ASN A 102 1.75 -5.44 -14.34
CA ASN A 102 2.38 -4.53 -15.30
C ASN A 102 1.57 -3.24 -15.41
N LEU A 103 2.11 -2.14 -14.85
CA LEU A 103 1.41 -0.86 -14.83
C LEU A 103 2.38 0.31 -14.65
N CYS A 104 2.21 1.34 -15.48
CA CYS A 104 2.83 2.64 -15.29
C CYS A 104 1.84 3.56 -14.57
N ILE A 105 2.26 4.13 -13.45
CA ILE A 105 1.50 5.10 -12.66
C ILE A 105 2.09 6.48 -12.92
N GLU A 106 1.48 7.23 -13.83
CA GLU A 106 1.93 8.58 -14.13
C GLU A 106 1.37 9.58 -13.11
N LEU A 107 2.22 10.49 -12.65
CA LEU A 107 1.84 11.57 -11.74
C LEU A 107 2.33 12.91 -12.29
N SER A 108 1.49 13.93 -12.14
CA SER A 108 1.83 15.32 -12.47
C SER A 108 2.38 16.13 -11.28
N ASP A 109 2.62 15.49 -10.14
CA ASP A 109 3.35 16.02 -8.97
C ASP A 109 3.89 14.83 -8.14
N ALA A 110 4.54 15.07 -7.01
CA ALA A 110 5.27 14.07 -6.22
C ALA A 110 4.40 13.15 -5.37
N GLU A 111 3.08 13.36 -5.30
CA GLU A 111 2.19 12.65 -4.39
C GLU A 111 0.89 12.29 -5.14
N PRO A 112 0.41 11.03 -5.10
CA PRO A 112 -0.90 10.69 -5.61
C PRO A 112 -2.03 11.48 -4.92
N PRO A 113 -3.17 11.66 -5.58
CA PRO A 113 -4.30 12.35 -4.98
C PRO A 113 -4.87 11.54 -3.81
N VAL A 114 -5.13 12.19 -2.67
CA VAL A 114 -5.67 11.55 -1.45
C VAL A 114 -7.10 11.01 -1.61
N ALA A 115 -7.83 11.50 -2.63
CA ALA A 115 -9.25 11.22 -2.82
C ALA A 115 -10.07 11.49 -1.54
N ASN A 116 -10.73 10.48 -0.99
CA ASN A 116 -11.48 10.54 0.26
C ASN A 116 -10.71 9.95 1.45
N GLY A 117 -9.40 9.76 1.32
CA GLY A 117 -8.54 9.19 2.36
C GLY A 117 -8.45 7.66 2.35
N SER A 118 -9.17 6.99 1.44
CA SER A 118 -9.20 5.52 1.31
C SER A 118 -8.62 5.09 -0.04
N ALA A 119 -8.76 3.80 -0.39
CA ALA A 119 -8.37 3.27 -1.70
C ALA A 119 -9.54 3.11 -2.69
N GLU A 120 -10.78 3.50 -2.32
CA GLU A 120 -11.98 3.31 -3.15
C GLU A 120 -11.85 3.92 -4.55
N ALA A 121 -11.29 5.14 -4.64
CA ALA A 121 -11.13 5.81 -5.93
C ALA A 121 -10.22 4.99 -6.87
N PHE A 122 -9.17 4.37 -6.34
CA PHE A 122 -8.22 3.58 -7.12
C PHE A 122 -8.77 2.21 -7.49
N VAL A 123 -9.52 1.57 -6.60
CA VAL A 123 -10.26 0.34 -6.92
C VAL A 123 -11.26 0.61 -8.03
N LYS A 124 -12.04 1.70 -7.93
CA LYS A 124 -12.98 2.09 -8.98
C LYS A 124 -12.29 2.33 -10.33
N MET A 125 -11.14 3.01 -10.34
CA MET A 125 -10.35 3.19 -11.56
C MET A 125 -9.96 1.84 -12.19
N ILE A 126 -9.52 0.88 -11.38
CA ILE A 126 -9.13 -0.46 -11.85
C ILE A 126 -10.34 -1.22 -12.41
N GLU A 127 -11.46 -1.24 -11.69
CA GLU A 127 -12.67 -1.94 -12.12
C GLU A 127 -13.27 -1.36 -13.41
N GLU A 128 -13.32 -0.03 -13.52
CA GLU A 128 -13.81 0.64 -14.73
C GLU A 128 -12.87 0.48 -15.93
N ALA A 129 -11.55 0.39 -15.68
CA ALA A 129 -10.56 0.06 -16.69
C ALA A 129 -10.67 -1.38 -17.18
N GLY A 130 -11.04 -2.30 -16.28
CA GLY A 130 -11.04 -3.74 -16.51
C GLY A 130 -9.63 -4.32 -16.40
N VAL A 131 -9.51 -5.51 -15.81
CA VAL A 131 -8.26 -6.26 -15.71
C VAL A 131 -8.22 -7.30 -16.81
N VAL A 132 -7.08 -7.40 -17.50
CA VAL A 132 -6.85 -8.39 -18.57
C VAL A 132 -5.61 -9.21 -18.26
N GLU A 133 -5.65 -10.48 -18.66
CA GLU A 133 -4.52 -11.39 -18.59
C GLU A 133 -3.62 -11.20 -19.82
N GLN A 134 -2.33 -11.44 -19.64
CA GLN A 134 -1.29 -11.41 -20.65
C GLN A 134 -0.70 -12.82 -20.83
N ASP A 135 -0.04 -13.09 -21.95
CA ASP A 135 0.39 -14.44 -22.32
C ASP A 135 1.53 -14.95 -21.42
N ALA A 136 2.40 -14.06 -20.94
CA ALA A 136 3.45 -14.41 -19.99
C ALA A 136 2.91 -14.75 -18.60
N SER A 137 3.45 -15.79 -17.98
CA SER A 137 3.17 -16.14 -16.59
C SER A 137 3.97 -15.31 -15.58
N ILE A 138 3.44 -15.20 -14.36
CA ILE A 138 4.16 -14.78 -13.16
C ILE A 138 4.06 -15.87 -12.09
N ARG A 139 5.14 -16.04 -11.33
CA ARG A 139 5.20 -16.95 -10.18
C ARG A 139 4.62 -16.30 -8.93
N ILE A 140 3.82 -17.07 -8.21
CA ILE A 140 3.34 -16.76 -6.87
C ILE A 140 4.18 -17.58 -5.89
N VAL A 141 4.92 -16.89 -5.04
CA VAL A 141 5.82 -17.50 -4.05
C VAL A 141 5.03 -17.99 -2.85
N ASP A 142 5.09 -19.29 -2.54
CA ASP A 142 4.56 -19.82 -1.28
C ASP A 142 5.63 -19.73 -0.18
N LEU A 143 5.29 -19.09 0.95
CA LEU A 143 6.20 -19.03 2.09
C LEU A 143 6.36 -20.42 2.73
N LYS A 144 7.60 -20.90 2.85
CA LYS A 144 7.90 -22.24 3.40
C LYS A 144 8.12 -22.26 4.91
N SER A 145 8.62 -21.18 5.48
CA SER A 145 8.95 -21.07 6.90
C SER A 145 8.57 -19.70 7.47
N PRO A 146 8.25 -19.60 8.77
CA PRO A 146 7.91 -18.32 9.38
C PRO A 146 9.02 -17.26 9.24
N VAL A 147 8.63 -16.01 9.00
CA VAL A 147 9.52 -14.84 9.05
C VAL A 147 8.99 -13.89 10.10
N ALA A 148 9.81 -13.55 11.09
CA ALA A 148 9.42 -12.65 12.18
C ALA A 148 10.31 -11.39 12.22
N TRP A 149 9.70 -10.24 12.46
CA TRP A 149 10.36 -8.97 12.75
C TRP A 149 9.67 -8.32 13.94
N SER A 150 10.46 -7.67 14.80
CA SER A 150 9.92 -6.93 15.93
C SER A 150 10.81 -5.76 16.31
N ASN A 151 10.20 -4.73 16.86
CA ASN A 151 10.89 -3.64 17.54
C ASN A 151 10.02 -3.14 18.70
N ASP A 152 10.53 -3.19 19.93
CA ASP A 152 9.80 -2.90 21.16
C ASP A 152 8.44 -3.61 21.26
N THR A 153 7.36 -2.88 21.00
CA THR A 153 5.97 -3.34 21.10
C THR A 153 5.33 -3.64 19.75
N ILE A 154 6.09 -3.50 18.67
CA ILE A 154 5.66 -3.74 17.29
C ILE A 154 6.13 -5.11 16.87
N PHE A 155 5.22 -5.92 16.31
CA PHE A 155 5.50 -7.28 15.86
C PHE A 155 4.90 -7.49 14.47
N LEU A 156 5.67 -8.09 13.56
CA LEU A 156 5.19 -8.61 12.28
C LEU A 156 5.70 -10.03 12.09
N VAL A 157 4.81 -10.95 11.72
CA VAL A 157 5.13 -12.34 11.41
C VAL A 157 4.44 -12.74 10.12
N ALA A 158 5.17 -13.33 9.18
CA ALA A 158 4.58 -14.09 8.07
C ALA A 158 4.63 -15.58 8.40
N LEU A 159 3.51 -16.27 8.20
CA LEU A 159 3.38 -17.71 8.34
C LEU A 159 3.03 -18.35 6.99
N PRO A 160 3.49 -19.58 6.70
CA PRO A 160 3.03 -20.35 5.55
C PRO A 160 1.50 -20.43 5.52
N TYR A 161 0.89 -20.02 4.42
CA TYR A 161 -0.55 -20.01 4.22
C TYR A 161 -0.86 -20.06 2.72
N PRO A 162 -1.86 -20.83 2.25
CA PRO A 162 -2.14 -21.03 0.83
C PRO A 162 -2.76 -19.81 0.11
N GLY A 163 -3.09 -18.75 0.84
CA GLY A 163 -3.61 -17.49 0.31
C GLY A 163 -2.78 -16.29 0.76
N PHE A 164 -3.33 -15.09 0.60
CA PHE A 164 -2.75 -13.87 1.17
C PHE A 164 -3.68 -13.36 2.27
N LYS A 165 -3.33 -13.62 3.52
CA LYS A 165 -4.17 -13.27 4.68
C LYS A 165 -3.47 -12.24 5.55
N ILE A 166 -4.20 -11.27 6.07
CA ILE A 166 -3.68 -10.31 7.03
C ILE A 166 -4.52 -10.35 8.31
N SER A 167 -3.85 -10.45 9.45
CA SER A 167 -4.42 -10.18 10.77
C SER A 167 -3.69 -8.99 11.38
N TYR A 168 -4.45 -7.98 11.77
CA TYR A 168 -3.89 -6.75 12.28
C TYR A 168 -4.50 -6.40 13.62
N THR A 169 -3.63 -6.15 14.61
CA THR A 169 -4.00 -5.62 15.93
C THR A 169 -3.53 -4.19 16.06
N LEU A 170 -4.47 -3.26 16.06
CA LEU A 170 -4.26 -1.88 16.43
C LEU A 170 -4.34 -1.75 17.95
N HIS A 171 -3.51 -0.92 18.57
CA HIS A 171 -3.57 -0.67 20.00
C HIS A 171 -3.18 0.77 20.35
N TYR A 172 -4.18 1.58 20.69
CA TYR A 172 -4.04 2.96 21.18
C TYR A 172 -4.66 3.04 22.59
N PRO A 173 -3.94 2.61 23.64
CA PRO A 173 -4.50 2.52 24.99
C PRO A 173 -4.85 3.90 25.59
N GLN A 174 -4.21 4.97 25.10
CA GLN A 174 -4.48 6.34 25.54
C GLN A 174 -5.73 6.96 24.89
N SER A 175 -6.23 6.40 23.78
CA SER A 175 -7.45 6.90 23.13
C SER A 175 -8.61 5.96 23.42
N SER A 176 -9.60 6.46 24.17
CA SER A 176 -10.84 5.73 24.46
C SER A 176 -11.73 5.57 23.22
N ALA A 177 -11.56 6.42 22.20
CA ALA A 177 -12.23 6.32 20.91
C ALA A 177 -11.69 5.16 20.05
N ILE A 178 -10.38 4.92 20.04
CA ILE A 178 -9.74 3.88 19.21
C ILE A 178 -9.61 2.56 19.96
N ARG A 179 -9.03 2.60 21.17
CA ARG A 179 -8.66 1.44 22.01
C ARG A 179 -7.88 0.38 21.20
N SER A 180 -8.13 -0.89 21.49
CA SER A 180 -7.64 -2.01 20.71
C SER A 180 -8.66 -2.36 19.64
N GLN A 181 -8.21 -2.54 18.41
CA GLN A 181 -9.02 -3.05 17.31
C GLN A 181 -8.30 -4.24 16.69
N TYR A 182 -9.07 -5.22 16.24
CA TYR A 182 -8.54 -6.41 15.59
C TYR A 182 -9.35 -6.70 14.34
N CYS A 183 -8.67 -6.91 13.23
CA CYS A 183 -9.28 -7.32 11.97
C CYS A 183 -8.44 -8.45 11.35
N SER A 184 -9.10 -9.45 10.76
CA SER A 184 -8.45 -10.59 10.12
C SER A 184 -9.24 -11.05 8.91
N LEU A 185 -8.60 -11.02 7.74
CA LEU A 185 -9.25 -11.33 6.48
C LEU A 185 -8.24 -11.86 5.45
N GLU A 186 -8.75 -12.67 4.53
CA GLU A 186 -8.06 -12.99 3.28
C GLU A 186 -8.21 -11.81 2.32
N ILE A 187 -7.12 -11.44 1.65
CA ILE A 187 -7.04 -10.29 0.75
C ILE A 187 -7.09 -10.81 -0.69
N ASP A 188 -8.21 -10.54 -1.34
CA ASP A 188 -8.43 -10.66 -2.78
C ASP A 188 -9.15 -9.40 -3.28
N ALA A 189 -9.42 -9.33 -4.59
CA ALA A 189 -10.06 -8.15 -5.17
C ALA A 189 -11.44 -7.83 -4.56
N ASP A 190 -12.27 -8.84 -4.29
CA ASP A 190 -13.63 -8.63 -3.77
C ASP A 190 -13.62 -8.31 -2.28
N SER A 191 -12.83 -9.06 -1.48
CA SER A 191 -12.70 -8.79 -0.05
C SER A 191 -12.06 -7.42 0.18
N PHE A 192 -11.00 -7.07 -0.55
CA PHE A 192 -10.36 -5.77 -0.45
C PHE A 192 -11.34 -4.65 -0.79
N ARG A 193 -12.06 -4.75 -1.91
CA ARG A 193 -13.04 -3.75 -2.33
C ARG A 193 -14.14 -3.52 -1.29
N LYS A 194 -14.68 -4.58 -0.70
CA LYS A 194 -15.80 -4.50 0.24
C LYS A 194 -15.37 -4.08 1.65
N GLU A 195 -14.25 -4.61 2.13
CA GLU A 195 -13.91 -4.63 3.56
C GLU A 195 -12.75 -3.68 3.91
N ILE A 196 -11.89 -3.33 2.94
CA ILE A 196 -10.64 -2.58 3.19
C ILE A 196 -10.57 -1.27 2.43
N ALA A 197 -10.84 -1.29 1.12
CA ALA A 197 -10.76 -0.13 0.25
C ALA A 197 -11.52 1.10 0.78
N PRO A 198 -12.68 0.98 1.46
CA PRO A 198 -13.39 2.13 2.02
C PRO A 198 -12.78 2.70 3.31
N CYS A 199 -11.78 2.08 3.93
CA CYS A 199 -11.28 2.52 5.23
C CYS A 199 -10.33 3.72 5.10
N ARG A 200 -10.72 4.85 5.69
CA ARG A 200 -10.01 6.13 5.53
C ARG A 200 -8.81 6.24 6.45
N THR A 201 -7.84 7.03 6.01
CA THR A 201 -6.71 7.44 6.83
C THR A 201 -7.15 8.26 8.03
N PHE A 202 -6.34 8.21 9.09
CA PHE A 202 -6.66 8.87 10.34
C PHE A 202 -5.42 9.46 11.01
N SER A 203 -5.64 10.46 11.87
CA SER A 203 -4.59 11.07 12.68
C SER A 203 -5.14 11.44 14.06
N LEU A 204 -4.26 11.39 15.07
CA LEU A 204 -4.58 11.95 16.37
C LEU A 204 -4.51 13.47 16.30
N TYR A 205 -5.46 14.16 16.93
CA TYR A 205 -5.55 15.61 16.92
C TYR A 205 -4.29 16.28 17.44
N GLU A 206 -3.66 15.69 18.47
CA GLU A 206 -2.41 16.18 19.06
C GLU A 206 -1.24 16.17 18.07
N GLU A 207 -1.30 15.32 17.04
CA GLU A 207 -0.29 15.22 16.00
C GLU A 207 -0.52 16.23 14.87
N VAL A 208 -1.76 16.72 14.69
CA VAL A 208 -2.14 17.59 13.57
C VAL A 208 -1.32 18.87 13.56
N SER A 209 -1.17 19.56 14.69
CA SER A 209 -0.36 20.79 14.76
C SER A 209 1.08 20.54 14.34
N MET A 210 1.69 19.47 14.88
CA MET A 210 3.07 19.11 14.58
C MET A 210 3.25 18.72 13.10
N LEU A 211 2.27 18.06 12.49
CA LEU A 211 2.31 17.75 11.06
C LEU A 211 2.22 19.02 10.21
N ILE A 212 1.33 19.96 10.56
CA ILE A 212 1.21 21.25 9.87
C ILE A 212 2.52 22.06 9.98
N ASP A 213 3.10 22.12 11.18
CA ASP A 213 4.35 22.85 11.44
C ASP A 213 5.53 22.31 10.62
N HIS A 214 5.55 21.01 10.33
CA HIS A 214 6.52 20.38 9.43
C HIS A 214 6.13 20.46 7.93
N GLY A 215 5.10 21.24 7.58
CA GLY A 215 4.64 21.43 6.21
C GLY A 215 3.97 20.18 5.61
N LEU A 216 3.46 19.29 6.45
CA LEU A 216 2.67 18.11 6.07
C LEU A 216 1.16 18.40 6.18
N ILE A 217 0.38 17.44 5.68
CA ILE A 217 -1.10 17.44 5.69
C ILE A 217 -1.76 18.71 5.12
N ARG A 218 -1.09 19.41 4.20
CA ARG A 218 -1.61 20.65 3.59
C ARG A 218 -2.89 20.45 2.77
N GLY A 219 -3.15 19.23 2.29
CA GLY A 219 -4.41 18.82 1.67
C GLY A 219 -5.34 18.04 2.59
N GLY A 220 -4.99 17.88 3.87
CA GLY A 220 -5.77 17.15 4.86
C GLY A 220 -7.04 17.91 5.23
N SER A 221 -8.16 17.19 5.29
CA SER A 221 -9.46 17.72 5.70
C SER A 221 -10.35 16.60 6.24
N LEU A 222 -11.48 16.95 6.87
CA LEU A 222 -12.47 15.95 7.29
C LEU A 222 -13.21 15.27 6.11
N ASP A 223 -13.03 15.76 4.88
CA ASP A 223 -13.50 15.09 3.66
C ASP A 223 -12.63 13.88 3.30
N ASN A 224 -11.36 13.88 3.73
CA ASN A 224 -10.36 12.88 3.32
C ASN A 224 -9.59 12.24 4.47
N SER A 225 -10.03 12.45 5.72
CA SER A 225 -9.40 11.86 6.89
C SER A 225 -10.37 11.79 8.07
N VAL A 226 -10.06 10.91 9.01
CA VAL A 226 -10.68 10.85 10.33
C VAL A 226 -9.71 11.43 11.35
N VAL A 227 -10.14 12.45 12.10
CA VAL A 227 -9.32 13.05 13.16
C VAL A 227 -9.88 12.62 14.51
N ILE A 228 -9.00 12.22 15.43
CA ILE A 228 -9.40 11.62 16.70
C ILE A 228 -8.79 12.42 17.83
N LYS A 229 -9.61 12.87 18.78
CA LYS A 229 -9.16 13.57 19.98
C LYS A 229 -9.83 12.93 21.18
N ASP A 230 -9.03 12.44 22.13
CA ASP A 230 -9.53 11.80 23.35
C ASP A 230 -10.54 10.66 23.05
N ASP A 231 -11.82 10.91 23.36
CA ASP A 231 -12.97 10.03 23.17
C ASP A 231 -13.85 10.39 21.95
N THR A 232 -13.46 11.42 21.21
CA THR A 232 -14.25 12.01 20.13
C THR A 232 -13.63 11.75 18.76
N ILE A 233 -14.48 11.34 17.81
CA ILE A 233 -14.13 11.15 16.41
C ILE A 233 -14.68 12.34 15.60
N PHE A 234 -13.79 13.03 14.91
CA PHE A 234 -14.10 14.10 13.97
C PHE A 234 -13.97 13.56 12.55
N SER A 235 -15.10 13.43 11.88
CA SER A 235 -15.18 13.05 10.47
C SER A 235 -16.47 13.63 9.89
N LYS A 236 -16.49 13.92 8.58
CA LYS A 236 -17.69 14.45 7.92
C LYS A 236 -18.87 13.48 7.95
N GLU A 237 -18.56 12.19 7.88
CA GLU A 237 -19.50 11.09 7.92
C GLU A 237 -19.14 10.16 9.07
N SER A 238 -20.06 9.31 9.52
CA SER A 238 -19.77 8.29 10.52
C SER A 238 -18.63 7.37 10.08
N LEU A 239 -18.06 6.62 11.02
CA LEU A 239 -17.16 5.53 10.65
C LEU A 239 -17.87 4.55 9.72
N ARG A 240 -17.12 4.08 8.73
CA ARG A 240 -17.59 3.10 7.74
C ARG A 240 -17.60 1.69 8.31
N PHE A 241 -16.72 1.45 9.27
CA PHE A 241 -16.64 0.21 10.05
C PHE A 241 -16.34 0.53 11.52
N PRO A 242 -16.81 -0.27 12.48
CA PRO A 242 -16.45 -0.11 13.90
C PRO A 242 -14.93 -0.17 14.14
N ASP A 243 -14.20 -0.91 13.30
CA ASP A 243 -12.75 -1.12 13.32
C ASP A 243 -12.04 -0.47 12.11
N GLU A 244 -12.58 0.65 11.59
CA GLU A 244 -12.07 1.34 10.38
C GLU A 244 -10.56 1.63 10.46
N MET A 245 -10.03 1.96 11.64
CA MET A 245 -8.60 2.27 11.82
C MET A 245 -7.72 1.04 11.67
N ALA A 246 -8.10 -0.12 12.25
CA ALA A 246 -7.37 -1.37 12.04
C ALA A 246 -7.40 -1.80 10.57
N ARG A 247 -8.57 -1.69 9.92
CA ARG A 247 -8.73 -2.00 8.49
C ARG A 247 -7.93 -1.06 7.60
N HIS A 248 -7.83 0.22 7.95
CA HIS A 248 -6.95 1.15 7.26
C HIS A 248 -5.47 0.75 7.43
N LYS A 249 -5.04 0.30 8.61
CA LYS A 249 -3.66 -0.22 8.75
C LYS A 249 -3.42 -1.51 7.96
N ILE A 250 -4.46 -2.31 7.69
CA ILE A 250 -4.37 -3.42 6.73
C ILE A 250 -4.16 -2.88 5.31
N LEU A 251 -4.94 -1.86 4.90
CA LEU A 251 -4.75 -1.17 3.62
C LEU A 251 -3.30 -0.71 3.44
N ASP A 252 -2.76 0.02 4.42
CA ASP A 252 -1.36 0.46 4.43
C ASP A 252 -0.38 -0.71 4.29
N LEU A 253 -0.59 -1.78 5.08
CA LEU A 253 0.29 -2.93 5.10
C LEU A 253 0.27 -3.68 3.75
N VAL A 254 -0.88 -3.83 3.09
CA VAL A 254 -0.96 -4.40 1.73
C VAL A 254 -0.14 -3.56 0.76
N GLY A 255 -0.27 -2.23 0.83
CA GLY A 255 0.48 -1.29 0.01
C GLY A 255 1.98 -1.39 0.21
N ASP A 256 2.44 -1.33 1.46
CA ASP A 256 3.86 -1.41 1.81
C ASP A 256 4.47 -2.76 1.43
N LEU A 257 3.75 -3.87 1.63
CA LEU A 257 4.22 -5.21 1.27
C LEU A 257 4.32 -5.43 -0.24
N SER A 258 3.59 -4.66 -1.05
CA SER A 258 3.71 -4.73 -2.51
C SER A 258 5.12 -4.34 -3.00
N LEU A 259 5.86 -3.55 -2.22
CA LEU A 259 7.23 -3.12 -2.51
C LEU A 259 8.22 -4.29 -2.49
N VAL A 260 7.85 -5.46 -1.95
CA VAL A 260 8.64 -6.70 -2.10
C VAL A 260 8.89 -7.03 -3.58
N GLY A 261 8.01 -6.60 -4.49
CA GLY A 261 8.25 -6.65 -5.93
C GLY A 261 8.03 -8.01 -6.58
N PHE A 262 7.32 -8.92 -5.90
CA PHE A 262 6.82 -10.17 -6.46
C PHE A 262 5.53 -10.63 -5.75
N SER A 263 4.75 -11.45 -6.43
CA SER A 263 3.53 -12.05 -5.87
C SER A 263 3.87 -13.16 -4.89
N PHE A 264 3.23 -13.16 -3.72
CA PHE A 264 3.44 -14.18 -2.69
C PHE A 264 2.15 -14.52 -1.93
N ARG A 265 2.17 -15.67 -1.25
CA ARG A 265 1.14 -16.17 -0.34
C ARG A 265 1.73 -16.40 1.05
N ALA A 266 1.07 -15.84 2.04
CA ALA A 266 1.42 -15.93 3.45
C ALA A 266 0.26 -15.39 4.29
N HIS A 267 0.23 -15.79 5.56
CA HIS A 267 -0.56 -15.13 6.59
C HIS A 267 0.34 -14.15 7.34
N ILE A 268 0.10 -12.86 7.14
CA ILE A 268 0.80 -11.79 7.85
C ILE A 268 0.01 -11.44 9.11
N ILE A 269 0.68 -11.51 10.25
CA ILE A 269 0.17 -11.09 11.55
C ILE A 269 0.95 -9.86 11.97
N ALA A 270 0.28 -8.72 12.13
CA ALA A 270 0.89 -7.45 12.49
C ALA A 270 0.25 -6.88 13.75
N VAL A 271 1.08 -6.36 14.66
CA VAL A 271 0.67 -5.71 15.91
C VAL A 271 1.32 -4.34 15.96
N ARG A 272 0.49 -3.29 16.01
CA ARG A 272 0.91 -1.88 16.16
C ARG A 272 1.88 -1.37 15.09
N SER A 273 1.92 -2.00 13.91
CA SER A 273 2.85 -1.62 12.86
C SER A 273 2.44 -0.33 12.12
N GLY A 274 3.39 0.29 11.44
CA GLY A 274 3.19 1.36 10.47
C GLY A 274 4.24 1.28 9.37
N HIS A 275 4.29 2.26 8.47
CA HIS A 275 5.14 2.20 7.27
C HIS A 275 6.60 1.83 7.56
N THR A 276 7.24 2.43 8.57
CA THR A 276 8.62 2.09 8.95
C THR A 276 8.80 0.62 9.28
N SER A 277 7.94 0.06 10.14
CA SER A 277 8.00 -1.37 10.50
C SER A 277 7.54 -2.28 9.36
N ASN A 278 6.57 -1.85 8.55
CA ASN A 278 6.05 -2.60 7.42
C ASN A 278 7.15 -2.77 6.36
N VAL A 279 7.85 -1.68 6.02
CA VAL A 279 8.98 -1.66 5.09
C VAL A 279 10.17 -2.44 5.67
N ALA A 280 10.48 -2.31 6.96
CA ALA A 280 11.54 -3.09 7.59
C ALA A 280 11.25 -4.60 7.53
N PHE A 281 10.00 -4.98 7.78
CA PHE A 281 9.54 -6.35 7.61
C PHE A 281 9.56 -6.80 6.14
N ALA A 282 9.12 -5.98 5.20
CA ALA A 282 9.18 -6.26 3.76
C ALA A 282 10.62 -6.51 3.29
N LYS A 283 11.60 -5.73 3.76
CA LYS A 283 13.04 -5.97 3.50
C LYS A 283 13.47 -7.34 4.02
N LYS A 284 13.13 -7.67 5.27
CA LYS A 284 13.46 -8.97 5.87
C LYS A 284 12.78 -10.13 5.15
N PHE A 285 11.53 -9.95 4.75
CA PHE A 285 10.76 -10.92 3.99
C PHE A 285 11.37 -11.16 2.61
N TYR A 286 11.70 -10.09 1.88
CA TYR A 286 12.40 -10.16 0.59
C TYR A 286 13.69 -10.96 0.72
N GLN A 287 14.56 -10.60 1.68
CA GLN A 287 15.82 -11.31 1.96
C GLN A 287 15.59 -12.79 2.24
N HIS A 288 14.65 -13.12 3.13
CA HIS A 288 14.33 -14.51 3.46
C HIS A 288 13.95 -15.33 2.23
N ILE A 289 13.10 -14.78 1.35
CA ILE A 289 12.69 -15.47 0.14
C ILE A 289 13.86 -15.62 -0.85
N THR A 290 14.66 -14.57 -1.05
CA THR A 290 15.76 -14.61 -2.02
C THR A 290 16.95 -15.44 -1.55
N GLU A 291 17.25 -15.46 -0.26
CA GLU A 291 18.33 -16.28 0.33
C GLU A 291 17.93 -17.74 0.43
N ALA A 292 16.66 -18.05 0.75
CA ALA A 292 16.17 -19.43 0.76
C ALA A 292 16.05 -20.05 -0.64
N SER A 293 16.31 -19.26 -1.68
CA SER A 293 16.30 -19.70 -3.07
C SER A 293 17.69 -19.77 -3.72
N LEU A 294 18.74 -19.51 -2.94
CA LEU A 294 20.15 -19.76 -3.28
C LEU A 294 20.58 -21.13 -2.73
#